data_AF-A0A0V1AHZ7-F1
#
_entry.id   AF-A0A0V1AHZ7-F1
#
_cell.length_a   1.000
_cell.length_b   1.000
_cell.length_c   1.000
_cell.angle_alpha   90.00
_cell.angle_beta   90.00
_cell.angle_gamma   90.00
#
_symmetry.space_group_name_H-M   'P 1'
#
loop_
_entity.id
_entity.type
_entity.pdbx_description
1 polymer ?
#
loop_
_entity_poly.entity_id
_entity_poly.type
_entity_poly.pdbx_seq_one_letter_code
_entity_poly.pdbx_strand_id
1 'polypeptide(L)'
;LELQEAEKKWVREVQAGAFPIRRIGSGYTEWPKISQIASLSPFMDMEGLLRVGVRLTNAALPWCHKHPLLLPPDGTIVALIVRRAHESELHAGVNQTLAALRRRYWVIRGRQAVKRCIRSC
;
A
#
# COMPACT_ATOMS: atom_id res chain seq x y z
N LEU A 1 -10.24 16.70 7.38
CA LEU A 1 -11.07 15.49 7.23
C LEU A 1 -11.22 15.09 5.76
N GLU A 2 -11.61 16.00 4.87
CA GLU A 2 -11.93 15.68 3.46
C GLU A 2 -10.81 15.00 2.66
N LEU A 3 -9.56 15.48 2.76
CA LEU A 3 -8.45 14.94 1.97
C LEU A 3 -8.13 13.48 2.28
N GLN A 4 -8.30 13.05 3.55
CA GLN A 4 -8.06 11.66 3.93
C GLN A 4 -9.15 10.73 3.43
N GLU A 5 -10.40 11.19 3.38
CA GLU A 5 -11.50 10.40 2.83
C GLU A 5 -11.39 10.26 1.31
N ALA A 6 -11.03 11.33 0.61
CA ALA A 6 -10.75 11.29 -0.82
C ALA A 6 -9.60 10.31 -1.14
N GLU A 7 -8.51 10.36 -0.37
CA GLU A 7 -7.38 9.44 -0.52
C GLU A 7 -7.81 7.98 -0.33
N LYS A 8 -8.62 7.69 0.70
CA LYS A 8 -9.18 6.35 0.94
C LYS A 8 -10.08 5.89 -0.22
N LYS A 9 -10.85 6.79 -0.83
CA LYS A 9 -11.70 6.46 -1.99
C LYS A 9 -10.86 6.01 -3.18
N TRP A 10 -9.81 6.74 -3.53
CA TRP A 10 -8.90 6.34 -4.61
C TRP A 10 -8.19 5.02 -4.31
N VAL A 11 -7.72 4.83 -3.08
CA VAL A 11 -7.10 3.56 -2.68
C VAL A 11 -8.08 2.40 -2.85
N ARG A 12 -9.35 2.58 -2.44
CA ARG A 12 -10.38 1.55 -2.60
C ARG A 12 -10.60 1.18 -4.07
N GLU A 13 -10.70 2.17 -4.95
CA GLU A 13 -10.86 1.96 -6.40
C GLU A 13 -9.65 1.22 -6.99
N VAL A 14 -8.43 1.65 -6.65
CA VAL A 14 -7.18 1.01 -7.07
C VAL A 14 -7.12 -0.44 -6.59
N GLN A 15 -7.49 -0.70 -5.34
CA GLN A 15 -7.48 -2.05 -4.77
C GLN A 15 -8.55 -2.94 -5.40
N ALA A 16 -9.75 -2.43 -5.64
CA ALA A 16 -10.83 -3.19 -6.27
C ALA A 16 -10.46 -3.65 -7.68
N GLY A 17 -9.78 -2.80 -8.46
CA GLY A 17 -9.29 -3.15 -9.79
C GLY A 17 -8.10 -4.11 -9.79
N ALA A 18 -7.20 -3.98 -8.81
CA ALA A 18 -5.95 -4.76 -8.78
C ALA A 18 -6.02 -6.08 -8.01
N PHE A 19 -6.90 -6.17 -7.01
CA PHE A 19 -7.02 -7.30 -6.09
C PHE A 19 -8.46 -7.81 -6.07
N PRO A 20 -8.92 -8.49 -7.14
CA PRO A 20 -10.27 -9.02 -7.18
C PRO A 20 -10.45 -10.05 -6.06
N ILE A 21 -11.24 -9.67 -5.07
CA ILE A 21 -11.59 -10.52 -3.92
C ILE A 21 -12.76 -11.42 -4.31
N ARG A 22 -12.57 -12.74 -4.20
CA ARG A 22 -13.69 -13.68 -4.28
C ARG A 22 -14.10 -14.06 -2.87
N ARG A 23 -15.33 -13.72 -2.46
CA ARG A 23 -15.94 -14.34 -1.28
C ARG A 23 -16.40 -15.74 -1.67
N ILE A 24 -15.87 -16.74 -0.99
CA ILE A 24 -16.42 -18.10 -1.03
C ILE A 24 -17.53 -18.16 0.04
N GLY A 25 -18.62 -18.87 -0.25
CA GLY A 25 -19.85 -18.91 0.56
C GLY A 25 -19.71 -19.31 2.03
N SER A 26 -18.51 -19.69 2.50
CA SER A 26 -18.19 -19.94 3.91
C SER A 26 -17.71 -18.70 4.68
N GLY A 27 -17.71 -17.51 4.06
CA GLY A 27 -17.13 -16.29 4.65
C GLY A 27 -15.61 -16.20 4.48
N TYR A 28 -14.98 -17.21 3.84
CA TYR A 28 -13.57 -17.17 3.49
C TYR A 28 -13.35 -16.26 2.26
N THR A 29 -12.36 -15.36 2.37
CA THR A 29 -11.91 -14.55 1.24
C THR A 29 -10.82 -15.29 0.50
N GLU A 30 -11.12 -15.75 -0.72
CA GLU A 30 -10.11 -16.28 -1.62
C GLU A 30 -9.39 -15.12 -2.32
N TRP A 31 -8.10 -15.01 -2.04
CA TRP A 31 -7.23 -14.06 -2.69
C TRP A 31 -6.72 -14.69 -3.99
N PRO A 32 -6.61 -13.91 -5.09
CA PRO A 32 -5.82 -14.36 -6.23
C PRO A 32 -4.47 -14.81 -5.68
N LYS A 33 -3.99 -15.99 -6.08
CA LYS A 33 -2.69 -16.53 -5.66
C LYS A 33 -1.55 -15.67 -6.24
N ILE A 34 -1.46 -14.42 -5.81
CA ILE A 34 -0.29 -13.59 -6.00
C ILE A 34 0.66 -14.09 -4.92
N SER A 35 1.40 -15.14 -5.25
CA SER A 35 2.39 -15.78 -4.38
C SER A 35 3.35 -14.77 -3.71
N GLN A 36 3.53 -13.59 -4.33
CA GLN A 36 4.31 -12.47 -3.77
C GLN A 36 3.65 -11.71 -2.60
N ILE A 37 2.33 -11.80 -2.41
CA ILE A 37 1.60 -11.07 -1.35
C ILE A 37 1.28 -11.99 -0.17
N ALA A 38 1.18 -13.30 -0.36
CA ALA A 38 0.85 -14.26 0.70
C ALA A 38 1.78 -14.13 1.93
N SER A 39 3.06 -13.83 1.72
CA SER A 39 4.02 -13.61 2.81
C SER A 39 3.76 -12.34 3.65
N LEU A 40 2.97 -11.40 3.11
CA LEU A 40 2.59 -10.13 3.73
C LEU A 40 1.36 -10.25 4.64
N SER A 41 0.74 -11.44 4.72
CA SER A 41 -0.46 -11.70 5.53
C SER A 41 -1.53 -10.61 5.34
N PRO A 42 -2.00 -10.35 4.10
CA PRO A 42 -2.92 -9.26 3.84
C PRO A 42 -4.28 -9.50 4.52
N PHE A 43 -4.92 -8.42 4.97
CA PHE A 43 -6.24 -8.47 5.57
C PHE A 43 -7.07 -7.23 5.21
N MET A 44 -8.39 -7.36 5.27
CA MET A 44 -9.31 -6.26 5.07
C MET A 44 -9.60 -5.58 6.42
N ASP A 45 -9.49 -4.25 6.47
CA ASP A 45 -9.86 -3.48 7.66
C ASP A 45 -11.38 -3.20 7.73
N MET A 46 -11.81 -2.55 8.81
CA MET A 46 -13.22 -2.20 9.03
C MET A 46 -13.78 -1.21 7.98
N GLU A 47 -12.92 -0.55 7.21
CA GLU A 47 -13.30 0.39 6.15
C GLU A 47 -13.32 -0.27 4.76
N GLY A 48 -13.10 -1.59 4.70
CA GLY A 48 -13.06 -2.37 3.47
C GLY A 48 -11.78 -2.16 2.66
N LEU A 49 -10.70 -1.66 3.27
CA LEU A 49 -9.42 -1.43 2.61
C LEU A 49 -8.45 -2.57 2.90
N LEU A 50 -7.69 -2.97 1.88
CA LEU A 50 -6.68 -4.01 1.98
C LEU A 50 -5.41 -3.47 2.62
N ARG A 51 -4.92 -4.15 3.66
CA ARG A 51 -3.72 -3.79 4.42
C ARG A 51 -2.77 -4.95 4.54
N VAL A 52 -1.51 -4.63 4.83
CA VAL A 52 -0.48 -5.61 5.17
C VAL A 52 -0.55 -5.98 6.65
N GLY A 53 -0.50 -7.28 6.94
CA GLY A 53 -0.38 -7.80 8.29
C GLY A 53 1.04 -7.63 8.83
N VAL A 54 1.16 -7.25 10.09
CA VAL A 54 2.45 -7.12 10.79
C VAL A 54 2.84 -8.43 11.45
N ARG A 55 4.13 -8.78 11.37
CA ARG A 55 4.73 -9.85 12.20
C ARG A 55 5.30 -9.33 13.54
N LEU A 56 5.63 -8.05 13.63
CA LEU A 56 6.21 -7.36 14.80
C LEU A 56 5.16 -6.51 15.54
N THR A 57 4.28 -7.16 16.29
CA THR A 57 3.14 -6.53 17.00
C THR A 57 3.54 -5.50 18.07
N ASN A 58 4.77 -5.59 18.61
CA ASN A 58 5.20 -4.84 19.81
C ASN A 58 5.84 -3.46 19.58
N ALA A 59 5.93 -2.97 18.33
CA ALA A 59 6.47 -1.63 18.10
C ALA A 59 5.48 -0.53 18.57
N ALA A 60 5.94 0.52 19.23
CA ALA A 60 5.12 1.68 19.61
C ALA A 60 4.89 2.64 18.42
N LEU A 61 4.28 2.12 17.35
CA LEU A 61 4.00 2.86 16.12
C LEU A 61 2.50 3.10 15.92
N PRO A 62 2.11 4.18 15.21
CA PRO A 62 0.72 4.38 14.79
C PRO A 62 0.17 3.17 14.02
N TRP A 63 -1.13 2.91 14.17
CA TRP A 63 -1.78 1.75 13.54
C TRP A 63 -1.56 1.69 12.02
N CYS A 64 -1.64 2.81 11.32
CA CYS A 64 -1.41 2.88 9.88
C CYS A 64 0.04 2.59 9.46
N HIS A 65 1.02 2.85 10.33
CA HIS A 65 2.42 2.50 10.11
C HIS A 65 2.66 1.01 10.31
N LYS A 66 1.95 0.41 11.26
CA LYS A 66 1.92 -1.04 11.44
C LYS A 66 1.27 -1.68 10.21
N HIS A 67 0.06 -1.25 9.88
CA HIS A 67 -0.77 -1.87 8.85
C HIS A 67 -0.95 -0.94 7.65
N PRO A 68 0.08 -0.75 6.82
CA PRO A 68 0.00 0.11 5.65
C PRO A 68 -0.98 -0.45 4.63
N LEU A 69 -1.57 0.45 3.83
CA LEU A 69 -2.47 0.10 2.76
C LEU A 69 -1.70 -0.60 1.64
N LEU A 70 -2.18 -1.75 1.20
CA LEU A 70 -1.55 -2.53 0.13
C LEU A 70 -1.91 -1.93 -1.23
N LEU A 71 -0.91 -1.64 -2.05
CA LEU A 71 -1.10 -1.06 -3.38
C LEU A 71 -0.46 -1.93 -4.48
N PRO A 72 -1.04 -1.95 -5.69
CA PRO A 72 -0.43 -2.61 -6.84
C PRO A 72 0.93 -2.01 -7.21
N PRO A 73 1.73 -2.68 -8.05
CA PRO A 73 3.08 -2.22 -8.39
C PRO A 73 3.13 -0.96 -9.27
N ASP A 74 2.03 -0.60 -9.90
CA ASP A 74 1.91 0.49 -10.85
C ASP A 74 0.48 1.05 -10.91
N GLY A 75 0.26 2.00 -11.82
CA GLY A 75 -0.96 2.79 -11.94
C GLY A 75 -0.73 4.26 -11.59
N THR A 76 -1.55 5.13 -12.17
CA THR A 76 -1.43 6.59 -12.05
C THR A 76 -1.46 7.05 -10.59
N ILE A 77 -2.42 6.55 -9.81
CA ILE A 77 -2.56 6.90 -8.39
C ILE A 77 -1.34 6.42 -7.58
N VAL A 78 -0.85 5.20 -7.85
CA VAL A 78 0.37 4.68 -7.18
C VAL A 78 1.58 5.55 -7.50
N ALA A 79 1.75 5.95 -8.76
CA ALA A 79 2.84 6.83 -9.17
C ALA A 79 2.78 8.20 -8.45
N LEU A 80 1.59 8.79 -8.33
CA LEU A 80 1.40 10.05 -7.59
C LEU A 80 1.71 9.90 -6.10
N ILE A 81 1.30 8.79 -5.47
CA ILE A 81 1.61 8.50 -4.06
C ILE A 81 3.12 8.36 -3.85
N VAL A 82 3.80 7.62 -4.74
CA VAL A 82 5.26 7.45 -4.68
C VAL A 82 5.98 8.78 -4.87
N ARG A 83 5.54 9.59 -5.85
CA ARG A 83 6.09 10.92 -6.10
C ARG A 83 5.93 11.84 -4.90
N ARG A 84 4.74 11.90 -4.30
CA ARG A 84 4.49 12.68 -3.09
C ARG A 84 5.42 12.26 -1.94
N ALA A 85 5.65 10.96 -1.75
CA ALA A 85 6.56 10.46 -0.74
C ALA A 85 8.03 10.85 -1.01
N HIS A 86 8.42 10.94 -2.28
CA HIS A 86 9.75 11.40 -2.69
C HIS A 86 9.93 12.90 -2.44
N GLU A 87 8.96 13.71 -2.86
CA GLU A 87 8.94 15.16 -2.67
C GLU A 87 8.88 15.54 -1.17
N SER A 88 8.11 14.81 -0.35
CA SER A 88 8.04 15.05 1.10
C SER A 88 9.35 14.77 1.83
N GLU A 89 10.22 13.97 1.24
CA GLU A 89 11.56 13.66 1.77
C GLU A 89 12.64 14.48 1.05
N LEU A 90 12.28 15.65 0.48
CA LEU A 90 13.20 16.59 -0.16
C LEU A 90 14.06 15.93 -1.25
N HIS A 91 13.41 15.13 -2.11
CA HIS A 91 14.06 14.40 -3.19
C HIS A 91 15.12 13.39 -2.74
N ALA A 92 14.97 12.81 -1.54
CA ALA A 92 15.89 11.81 -1.03
C ALA A 92 16.00 10.55 -1.92
N GLY A 93 17.07 9.80 -1.67
CA GLY A 93 17.35 8.54 -2.36
C GLY A 93 16.34 7.42 -2.04
N VAL A 94 16.45 6.32 -2.80
CA VAL A 94 15.50 5.21 -2.81
C VAL A 94 15.12 4.68 -1.43
N ASN A 95 16.10 4.50 -0.53
CA ASN A 95 15.83 3.88 0.77
C ASN A 95 15.01 4.79 1.69
N GLN A 96 15.29 6.09 1.70
CA GLN A 96 14.57 7.06 2.52
C GLN A 96 13.15 7.25 2.01
N THR A 97 12.97 7.46 0.71
CA THR A 97 11.64 7.53 0.09
C THR A 97 10.84 6.25 0.33
N LEU A 98 11.46 5.07 0.21
CA LEU A 98 10.77 3.80 0.47
C LEU A 98 10.36 3.65 1.95
N ALA A 99 11.18 4.12 2.89
CA ALA A 99 10.84 4.11 4.30
C ALA A 99 9.67 5.06 4.60
N ALA A 100 9.67 6.27 4.03
CA ALA A 100 8.59 7.24 4.15
C ALA A 100 7.28 6.70 3.55
N LEU A 101 7.35 6.11 2.36
CA LEU A 101 6.21 5.46 1.70
C LEU A 101 5.59 4.38 2.58
N ARG A 102 6.43 3.52 3.19
CA ARG A 102 6.00 2.40 4.05
C ARG A 102 5.33 2.82 5.35
N ARG A 103 5.43 4.08 5.76
CA ARG A 103 4.65 4.61 6.90
C ARG A 103 3.14 4.53 6.64
N ARG A 104 2.69 4.56 5.38
CA ARG A 104 1.25 4.53 5.05
C ARG A 104 0.89 3.52 3.98
N TYR A 105 1.83 3.19 3.11
CA TYR A 105 1.57 2.42 1.89
C TYR A 105 2.60 1.31 1.68
N TRP A 106 2.11 0.11 1.41
CA TRP A 106 2.91 -0.99 0.95
C TRP A 106 2.66 -1.21 -0.54
N VAL A 107 3.50 -0.59 -1.37
CA VAL A 107 3.46 -0.80 -2.82
C VAL A 107 4.18 -2.12 -3.15
N ILE A 108 3.50 -3.03 -3.84
CA ILE A 108 4.12 -4.25 -4.37
C ILE A 108 5.27 -3.85 -5.30
N ARG A 109 6.46 -4.46 -5.17
CA ARG A 109 7.66 -3.99 -5.91
C ARG A 109 7.94 -2.49 -5.67
N GLY A 110 7.64 -1.99 -4.46
CA GLY A 110 7.74 -0.57 -4.13
C GLY A 110 9.13 0.04 -4.34
N ARG A 111 10.21 -0.73 -4.14
CA ARG A 111 11.57 -0.28 -4.47
C ARG A 111 11.71 0.09 -5.95
N GLN A 112 11.13 -0.70 -6.85
CA GLN A 112 11.13 -0.46 -8.29
C GLN A 112 10.26 0.74 -8.65
N ALA A 113 9.13 0.94 -7.98
CA ALA A 113 8.30 2.13 -8.15
C ALA A 113 9.05 3.41 -7.75
N VAL A 114 9.72 3.39 -6.59
CA VAL A 114 10.57 4.52 -6.13
C VAL A 114 11.72 4.79 -7.09
N LYS A 115 12.43 3.76 -7.56
CA LYS A 115 13.50 3.92 -8.57
C LYS A 115 12.99 4.60 -9.86
N ARG A 116 11.81 4.21 -10.34
CA ARG A 116 11.19 4.82 -11.52
C ARG A 116 10.90 6.30 -11.28
N CYS A 117 10.32 6.64 -10.13
CA CYS A 117 10.02 8.02 -9.75
C CYS A 117 11.28 8.90 -9.69
N ILE A 118 12.34 8.42 -9.03
CA ILE A 118 13.60 9.17 -8.89
C ILE A 118 14.27 9.40 -10.25
N ARG A 119 14.21 8.41 -11.16
CA ARG A 119 14.78 8.54 -12.51
C ARG A 119 14.04 9.57 -13.38
N SER A 120 12.77 9.86 -13.06
CA SER A 120 11.94 10.85 -13.74
C SER A 120 11.86 12.18 -12.99
N CYS A 121 12.64 12.34 -11.93
CA CYS A 121 12.69 13.54 -11.10
C CYS A 121 13.69 14.55 -11.67
#